data_AF-A0A1W6BV25-F1
#
_entry.id   AF-A0A1W6BV25-F1
#
_cell.length_a   1.000
_cell.length_b   1.000
_cell.length_c   1.000
_cell.angle_alpha   90.00
_cell.angle_beta   90.00
_cell.angle_gamma   90.00
#
_symmetry.space_group_name_H-M   'P 1'
#
loop_
_entity.id
_entity.type
_entity.pdbx_description
1 polymer ?
#
loop_
_entity_poly.entity_id
_entity_poly.type
_entity_poly.pdbx_seq_one_letter_code
_entity_poly.pdbx_strand_id
1 'polypeptide(L)'
;MNENVNAFREKLNDEALKSEFDSLLESLENEILSDENVNAFREKLNDEALKSEFDSLLESLKAEQNTQKDTAQPDLQESEKQKDPQSPHIEPLPQFQSPLIDTKEVEKREKKSFKDALSEALNDNVFWLEQIKMTLLSVNELYKNFEKLEQHYQYDFKSHELIKTQTQSLYDEALNIFSQLQTQNEALNEKIATHTQDLVQTKESLVQSQNQALALIEEIKHINKETKESAGEVIVFKNTIQEAINRLDEVIETNAALEQSITEGRELVQSAKDDLNNTIKQGQDDLNNTIKQGQDDLNNTIKQGQDDLNAVKENLETFKQEKINEIDAALNEIETRRDAAMNAFDNAKADYEHRLEDFAKRIDAYLPNDSDEQELLISANNALQSAQNALNALLDELMELYNQNAVLTHNAEDLKKNYDETYKHSLQIYNMKNDCISKLALCVETNALLESFKETLNDEALRFEFDALVRLILDNVKGEDNE
;
A
#
# COMPACT_ATOMS: atom_id res chain seq x y z
N MET A 1 -78.84 -22.95 -43.02
CA MET A 1 -78.57 -22.64 -41.61
C MET A 1 -77.50 -23.53 -40.99
N ASN A 2 -77.63 -24.87 -41.03
CA ASN A 2 -76.67 -25.79 -40.39
C ASN A 2 -75.21 -25.64 -40.85
N GLU A 3 -74.95 -25.27 -42.12
CA GLU A 3 -73.58 -25.09 -42.61
C GLU A 3 -72.87 -23.88 -41.98
N ASN A 4 -73.55 -22.74 -41.83
CA ASN A 4 -72.97 -21.54 -41.21
C ASN A 4 -72.76 -21.73 -39.70
N VAL A 5 -73.70 -22.40 -39.05
CA VAL A 5 -73.60 -22.75 -37.62
C VAL A 5 -72.44 -23.72 -37.38
N ASN A 6 -72.30 -24.76 -38.21
CA ASN A 6 -71.19 -25.72 -38.11
C ASN A 6 -69.84 -25.05 -38.43
N ALA A 7 -69.79 -24.18 -39.44
CA ALA A 7 -68.57 -23.45 -39.78
C ALA A 7 -68.10 -22.51 -38.65
N PHE A 8 -69.04 -21.83 -37.98
CA PHE A 8 -68.71 -21.02 -36.81
C PHE A 8 -68.26 -21.88 -35.63
N ARG A 9 -68.96 -22.99 -35.37
CA ARG A 9 -68.62 -23.97 -34.32
C ARG A 9 -67.23 -24.58 -34.49
N GLU A 10 -66.80 -24.87 -35.72
CA GLU A 10 -65.45 -25.38 -36.01
C GLU A 10 -64.35 -24.35 -35.78
N LYS A 11 -64.65 -23.04 -35.88
CA LYS A 11 -63.69 -21.96 -35.59
C LYS A 11 -63.49 -21.72 -34.09
N LEU A 12 -64.35 -22.25 -33.23
CA LEU A 12 -64.17 -22.19 -31.78
C LEU A 12 -63.07 -23.19 -31.36
N ASN A 13 -61.92 -22.68 -30.93
CA ASN A 13 -60.77 -23.52 -30.55
C ASN A 13 -60.92 -24.20 -29.18
N ASP A 14 -61.93 -23.81 -28.39
CA ASP A 14 -62.20 -24.35 -27.06
C ASP A 14 -63.47 -25.21 -27.07
N GLU A 15 -63.37 -26.44 -26.59
CA GLU A 15 -64.49 -27.37 -26.51
C GLU A 15 -65.55 -26.90 -25.50
N ALA A 16 -65.16 -26.15 -24.46
CA ALA A 16 -66.09 -25.51 -23.54
C ALA A 16 -66.93 -24.43 -24.26
N LEU A 17 -66.31 -23.62 -25.12
CA LEU A 17 -67.03 -22.62 -25.94
C LEU A 17 -67.95 -23.28 -26.95
N LYS A 18 -67.57 -24.42 -27.56
CA LYS A 18 -68.49 -25.17 -28.43
C LYS A 18 -69.71 -25.67 -27.67
N SER A 19 -69.51 -26.23 -26.47
CA SER A 19 -70.63 -26.73 -25.65
C SER A 19 -71.56 -25.60 -25.17
N GLU A 20 -71.01 -24.43 -24.84
CA GLU A 20 -71.83 -23.25 -24.51
C GLU A 20 -72.58 -22.71 -25.72
N PHE A 21 -71.94 -22.69 -26.90
CA PHE A 21 -72.57 -22.30 -28.16
C PHE A 21 -73.73 -23.24 -28.54
N ASP A 22 -73.54 -24.56 -28.39
CA ASP A 22 -74.59 -25.55 -28.64
C ASP A 22 -75.78 -25.36 -27.66
N SER A 23 -75.50 -25.04 -26.39
CA SER A 23 -76.55 -24.75 -25.39
C SER A 23 -77.33 -23.46 -25.70
N LEU A 24 -76.66 -22.46 -26.27
CA LEU A 24 -77.29 -21.23 -26.76
C LEU A 24 -78.21 -21.50 -27.96
N LEU A 25 -77.81 -22.36 -28.89
CA LEU A 25 -78.66 -22.75 -30.03
C LEU A 25 -79.91 -23.51 -29.57
N GLU A 26 -79.77 -24.44 -28.63
CA GLU A 26 -80.90 -25.16 -28.04
C GLU A 26 -81.86 -24.20 -27.31
N SER A 27 -81.32 -23.17 -26.65
CA SER A 27 -82.14 -22.11 -26.04
C SER A 27 -82.88 -21.27 -27.09
N LEU A 28 -82.30 -21.11 -28.28
CA LEU A 28 -82.85 -20.31 -29.38
C LEU A 28 -84.01 -21.01 -30.06
N GLU A 29 -83.93 -22.33 -30.22
CA GLU A 29 -85.03 -23.16 -30.71
C GLU A 29 -86.24 -23.13 -29.75
N ASN A 30 -86.01 -22.95 -28.46
CA ASN A 30 -87.07 -22.91 -27.45
C ASN A 30 -87.69 -21.51 -27.20
N GLU A 31 -87.34 -20.48 -27.99
CA GLU A 31 -87.76 -19.07 -27.82
C GLU A 31 -87.32 -18.43 -26.47
N ILE A 32 -86.27 -18.95 -25.81
CA ILE A 32 -85.76 -18.45 -24.51
C ILE A 32 -84.32 -17.93 -24.67
N LEU A 33 -84.06 -16.98 -25.58
CA LEU A 33 -82.84 -16.18 -25.49
C LEU A 33 -83.10 -14.88 -24.78
N SER A 34 -82.50 -14.74 -23.59
CA SER A 34 -82.22 -13.43 -23.03
C SER A 34 -81.02 -12.82 -23.74
N ASP A 35 -81.06 -11.49 -23.96
CA ASP A 35 -79.91 -10.75 -24.48
C ASP A 35 -78.69 -10.88 -23.56
N GLU A 36 -78.91 -11.19 -22.28
CA GLU A 36 -77.87 -11.45 -21.28
C GLU A 36 -77.04 -12.71 -21.60
N ASN A 37 -77.69 -13.81 -21.99
CA ASN A 37 -76.99 -15.04 -22.37
C ASN A 37 -76.19 -14.87 -23.67
N VAL A 38 -76.73 -14.12 -24.63
CA VAL A 38 -76.03 -13.76 -25.88
C VAL A 38 -74.77 -12.95 -25.58
N ASN A 39 -74.91 -11.90 -24.75
CA ASN A 39 -73.81 -11.01 -24.41
C ASN A 39 -72.73 -11.72 -23.59
N ALA A 40 -73.13 -12.59 -22.66
CA ALA A 40 -72.20 -13.38 -21.85
C ALA A 40 -71.32 -14.30 -22.70
N PHE A 41 -71.89 -14.96 -23.71
CA PHE A 41 -71.11 -15.78 -24.65
C PHE A 41 -70.24 -14.92 -25.58
N ARG A 42 -70.79 -13.81 -26.08
CA ARG A 42 -70.06 -12.85 -26.93
C ARG A 42 -68.79 -12.31 -26.26
N GLU A 43 -68.83 -12.01 -24.96
CA GLU A 43 -67.65 -11.52 -24.24
C GLU A 43 -66.57 -12.60 -24.01
N LYS A 44 -66.92 -13.89 -24.03
CA LYS A 44 -65.95 -14.98 -23.94
C LYS A 44 -65.20 -15.26 -25.24
N LEU A 45 -65.65 -14.69 -26.37
CA LEU A 45 -64.92 -14.76 -27.62
C LEU A 45 -63.74 -13.79 -27.58
N ASN A 46 -62.51 -14.32 -27.53
CA ASN A 46 -61.29 -13.50 -27.40
C ASN A 46 -60.87 -12.79 -28.70
N ASP A 47 -61.53 -13.07 -29.83
CA ASP A 47 -61.23 -12.51 -31.15
C ASP A 47 -62.41 -11.65 -31.64
N GLU A 48 -62.12 -10.39 -31.98
CA GLU A 48 -63.11 -9.44 -32.49
C GLU A 48 -63.69 -9.90 -33.83
N ALA A 49 -62.92 -10.63 -34.64
CA ALA A 49 -63.42 -11.25 -35.87
C ALA A 49 -64.46 -12.33 -35.57
N LEU A 50 -64.25 -13.13 -34.52
CA LEU A 50 -65.24 -14.13 -34.07
C LEU A 50 -66.47 -13.46 -33.46
N LYS A 51 -66.33 -12.35 -32.73
CA LYS A 51 -67.48 -11.57 -32.23
C LYS A 51 -68.33 -11.06 -33.40
N SER A 52 -67.71 -10.50 -34.44
CA SER A 52 -68.42 -9.99 -35.61
C SER A 52 -69.08 -11.09 -36.46
N GLU A 53 -68.43 -12.25 -36.61
CA GLU A 53 -69.04 -13.42 -37.27
C GLU A 53 -70.22 -13.98 -36.45
N PHE A 54 -70.11 -14.03 -35.13
CA PHE A 54 -71.19 -14.43 -34.23
C PHE A 54 -72.41 -13.50 -34.32
N ASP A 55 -72.18 -12.18 -34.31
CA ASP A 55 -73.25 -11.19 -34.43
C ASP A 55 -74.00 -11.34 -35.78
N SER A 56 -73.26 -11.56 -36.88
CA SER A 56 -73.84 -11.81 -38.21
C SER A 56 -74.64 -13.11 -38.28
N LEU A 57 -74.16 -14.16 -37.59
CA LEU A 57 -74.87 -15.44 -37.47
C LEU A 57 -76.18 -15.25 -36.69
N LEU A 58 -76.15 -14.53 -35.57
CA LEU A 58 -77.32 -14.28 -34.72
C LEU A 58 -78.39 -13.48 -35.46
N GLU A 59 -78.00 -12.47 -36.23
CA GLU A 59 -78.90 -11.67 -37.06
C GLU A 59 -79.57 -12.52 -38.15
N SER A 60 -78.81 -13.43 -38.77
CA SER A 60 -79.34 -14.40 -39.75
C SER A 60 -80.35 -15.37 -39.11
N LEU A 61 -80.05 -15.87 -37.89
CA LEU A 61 -80.94 -16.77 -37.14
C LEU A 61 -82.26 -16.08 -36.76
N LYS A 62 -82.21 -14.82 -36.29
CA LYS A 62 -83.40 -14.03 -35.96
C LYS A 62 -84.25 -13.71 -37.19
N ALA A 63 -83.62 -13.42 -38.34
CA ALA A 63 -84.32 -13.17 -39.58
C ALA A 63 -85.11 -14.41 -40.06
N GLU A 64 -84.52 -15.60 -39.93
CA GLU A 64 -85.14 -16.87 -40.35
C GLU A 64 -86.30 -17.30 -39.43
N GLN A 65 -86.19 -17.06 -38.12
CA GLN A 65 -87.29 -17.27 -37.15
C GLN A 65 -88.53 -16.43 -37.47
N ASN A 66 -88.34 -15.17 -37.87
CA ASN A 66 -89.44 -14.28 -38.23
C ASN A 66 -90.16 -14.72 -39.52
N THR A 67 -89.46 -15.38 -40.46
CA THR A 67 -90.09 -15.94 -41.67
C THR A 67 -90.91 -17.21 -41.44
N GLN A 68 -90.72 -17.95 -40.33
CA GLN A 68 -91.52 -19.15 -40.03
C GLN A 68 -92.83 -18.83 -39.29
N LYS A 69 -92.96 -17.65 -38.67
CA LYS A 69 -94.14 -17.27 -37.88
C LYS A 69 -95.34 -16.78 -38.74
N ASP A 70 -95.12 -16.49 -40.02
CA ASP A 70 -96.13 -15.95 -40.94
C ASP A 70 -96.90 -17.01 -41.78
N THR A 71 -96.70 -18.32 -41.52
CA THR A 71 -97.34 -19.40 -42.32
C THR A 71 -98.33 -20.31 -41.58
N ALA A 72 -98.83 -19.95 -40.40
CA ALA A 72 -99.80 -20.79 -39.68
C ALA A 72 -101.04 -20.00 -39.21
N GLN A 73 -102.07 -19.95 -40.04
CA GLN A 73 -103.43 -19.59 -39.64
C GLN A 73 -104.43 -20.64 -40.19
N PRO A 74 -105.27 -21.26 -39.35
CA PRO A 74 -106.51 -21.85 -39.83
C PRO A 74 -107.74 -21.12 -39.28
N ASP A 75 -108.61 -20.76 -40.21
CA ASP A 75 -110.02 -20.41 -40.08
C ASP A 75 -110.82 -21.59 -39.49
N LEU A 76 -111.91 -21.34 -38.74
CA LEU A 76 -113.15 -22.15 -38.71
C LEU A 76 -114.22 -21.63 -37.72
N GLN A 77 -115.40 -21.36 -38.27
CA GLN A 77 -116.70 -21.10 -37.62
C GLN A 77 -117.55 -22.39 -37.46
N GLU A 78 -118.75 -22.25 -36.86
CA GLU A 78 -119.92 -23.17 -36.75
C GLU A 78 -119.94 -24.19 -35.58
N SER A 79 -121.05 -24.48 -34.85
CA SER A 79 -122.50 -24.26 -35.02
C SER A 79 -123.31 -24.56 -33.72
N GLU A 80 -124.46 -23.90 -33.54
CA GLU A 80 -125.54 -24.22 -32.58
C GLU A 80 -126.61 -25.15 -33.22
N LYS A 81 -127.36 -25.95 -32.43
CA LYS A 81 -128.66 -26.53 -32.86
C LYS A 81 -129.65 -26.83 -31.71
N GLN A 82 -130.86 -26.29 -31.89
CA GLN A 82 -132.14 -26.44 -31.17
C GLN A 82 -132.87 -27.78 -31.39
N LYS A 83 -133.82 -28.13 -30.50
CA LYS A 83 -134.93 -29.09 -30.78
C LYS A 83 -136.22 -28.78 -29.98
N ASP A 84 -137.34 -28.70 -30.70
CA ASP A 84 -138.74 -28.47 -30.27
C ASP A 84 -139.49 -29.74 -29.75
N PRO A 85 -140.64 -29.59 -29.05
CA PRO A 85 -141.51 -30.69 -28.59
C PRO A 85 -142.78 -30.91 -29.45
N GLN A 86 -143.34 -32.13 -29.44
CA GLN A 86 -144.61 -32.50 -30.10
C GLN A 86 -145.67 -33.02 -29.10
N SER A 87 -146.93 -32.58 -29.29
CA SER A 87 -148.17 -33.10 -28.71
C SER A 87 -149.06 -33.69 -29.81
N PRO A 88 -149.89 -34.71 -29.52
CA PRO A 88 -151.20 -34.89 -30.18
C PRO A 88 -152.29 -35.37 -29.19
N HIS A 89 -153.60 -35.46 -29.43
CA HIS A 89 -154.61 -34.95 -30.36
C HIS A 89 -155.94 -35.56 -29.82
N ILE A 90 -157.06 -34.84 -29.86
CA ILE A 90 -158.38 -35.25 -29.31
C ILE A 90 -159.30 -35.66 -30.46
N GLU A 91 -160.08 -36.74 -30.31
CA GLU A 91 -161.20 -37.12 -31.21
C GLU A 91 -162.43 -37.65 -30.42
N PRO A 92 -163.66 -37.64 -31.02
CA PRO A 92 -164.91 -37.37 -30.29
C PRO A 92 -165.94 -38.53 -30.19
N LEU A 93 -166.95 -38.31 -29.33
CA LEU A 93 -168.13 -39.17 -29.07
C LEU A 93 -169.13 -39.30 -30.25
N PRO A 94 -169.88 -40.42 -30.36
CA PRO A 94 -171.13 -40.50 -31.12
C PRO A 94 -172.40 -40.59 -30.25
N GLN A 95 -173.52 -40.25 -30.90
CA GLN A 95 -174.84 -39.91 -30.36
C GLN A 95 -175.80 -41.09 -30.11
N PHE A 96 -176.80 -40.80 -29.26
CA PHE A 96 -178.00 -41.55 -28.84
C PHE A 96 -178.91 -42.05 -29.97
N GLN A 97 -179.59 -43.19 -29.73
CA GLN A 97 -181.03 -43.39 -30.05
C GLN A 97 -181.70 -44.32 -29.02
N SER A 98 -182.85 -43.90 -28.48
CA SER A 98 -183.73 -44.68 -27.59
C SER A 98 -185.08 -44.94 -28.27
N PRO A 99 -185.75 -46.08 -28.02
CA PRO A 99 -187.19 -46.22 -28.21
C PRO A 99 -187.95 -46.36 -26.87
N LEU A 100 -189.11 -45.70 -26.78
CA LEU A 100 -190.07 -45.66 -25.66
C LEU A 100 -190.62 -47.05 -25.28
N ILE A 101 -190.55 -47.45 -24.00
CA ILE A 101 -191.37 -48.54 -23.42
C ILE A 101 -191.72 -48.28 -21.92
N ASP A 102 -193.03 -48.27 -21.65
CA ASP A 102 -193.83 -48.57 -20.43
C ASP A 102 -193.31 -48.22 -19.00
N THR A 103 -193.95 -47.24 -18.36
CA THR A 103 -193.44 -46.39 -17.27
C THR A 103 -193.61 -46.88 -15.82
N LYS A 104 -194.07 -48.12 -15.53
CA LYS A 104 -194.26 -48.59 -14.12
C LYS A 104 -193.29 -49.67 -13.63
N GLU A 105 -192.68 -50.44 -14.54
CA GLU A 105 -191.55 -51.34 -14.23
C GLU A 105 -190.21 -50.59 -14.19
N VAL A 106 -190.13 -49.50 -14.98
CA VAL A 106 -188.97 -48.60 -15.07
C VAL A 106 -188.65 -47.98 -13.72
N GLU A 107 -189.64 -47.46 -13.00
CA GLU A 107 -189.41 -46.74 -11.72
C GLU A 107 -188.78 -47.63 -10.62
N LYS A 108 -189.12 -48.94 -10.60
CA LYS A 108 -188.57 -49.89 -9.63
C LYS A 108 -187.17 -50.36 -10.03
N ARG A 109 -186.92 -50.53 -11.34
CA ARG A 109 -185.58 -50.78 -11.88
C ARG A 109 -184.66 -49.57 -11.73
N GLU A 110 -185.17 -48.37 -11.93
CA GLU A 110 -184.45 -47.10 -11.75
C GLU A 110 -184.11 -46.86 -10.29
N LYS A 111 -185.00 -47.14 -9.33
CA LYS A 111 -184.64 -47.05 -7.89
C LYS A 111 -183.56 -48.04 -7.49
N LYS A 112 -183.64 -49.28 -7.98
CA LYS A 112 -182.60 -50.28 -7.71
C LYS A 112 -181.29 -49.91 -8.40
N SER A 113 -181.35 -49.54 -9.68
CA SER A 113 -180.21 -49.05 -10.47
C SER A 113 -179.59 -47.81 -9.85
N PHE A 114 -180.38 -46.88 -9.33
CA PHE A 114 -179.90 -45.70 -8.62
C PHE A 114 -179.21 -46.06 -7.31
N LYS A 115 -179.77 -47.01 -6.55
CA LYS A 115 -179.12 -47.48 -5.32
C LYS A 115 -177.81 -48.22 -5.61
N ASP A 116 -177.82 -49.09 -6.61
CA ASP A 116 -176.65 -49.86 -7.03
C ASP A 116 -175.57 -48.89 -7.58
N ALA A 117 -175.95 -47.92 -8.42
CA ALA A 117 -175.08 -46.86 -8.92
C ALA A 117 -174.56 -45.93 -7.80
N LEU A 118 -175.36 -45.64 -6.78
CA LEU A 118 -174.93 -44.86 -5.62
C LEU A 118 -173.94 -45.64 -4.76
N SER A 119 -174.17 -46.95 -4.56
CA SER A 119 -173.23 -47.84 -3.88
C SER A 119 -171.93 -48.02 -4.65
N GLU A 120 -172.00 -48.14 -5.97
CA GLU A 120 -170.84 -48.20 -6.87
C GLU A 120 -170.07 -46.88 -6.84
N ALA A 121 -170.74 -45.73 -6.97
CA ALA A 121 -170.12 -44.42 -6.85
C ALA A 121 -169.50 -44.18 -5.45
N LEU A 122 -170.12 -44.68 -4.37
CA LEU A 122 -169.53 -44.61 -3.03
C LEU A 122 -168.27 -45.48 -2.93
N ASN A 123 -168.30 -46.70 -3.47
CA ASN A 123 -167.16 -47.60 -3.48
C ASN A 123 -166.01 -47.05 -4.34
N ASP A 124 -166.32 -46.46 -5.50
CA ASP A 124 -165.36 -45.77 -6.35
C ASP A 124 -164.75 -44.57 -5.63
N ASN A 125 -165.55 -43.77 -4.93
CA ASN A 125 -165.06 -42.67 -4.12
C ASN A 125 -164.16 -43.16 -2.98
N VAL A 126 -164.51 -44.26 -2.30
CA VAL A 126 -163.66 -44.87 -1.26
C VAL A 126 -162.36 -45.38 -1.87
N PHE A 127 -162.41 -46.03 -3.03
CA PHE A 127 -161.22 -46.47 -3.76
C PHE A 127 -160.33 -45.28 -4.14
N TRP A 128 -160.89 -44.22 -4.71
CA TRP A 128 -160.18 -42.99 -5.04
C TRP A 128 -159.56 -42.32 -3.81
N LEU A 129 -160.28 -42.26 -2.69
CA LEU A 129 -159.74 -41.72 -1.44
C LEU A 129 -158.58 -42.57 -0.90
N GLU A 130 -158.63 -43.89 -1.04
CA GLU A 130 -157.51 -44.76 -0.65
C GLU A 130 -156.32 -44.61 -1.60
N GLN A 131 -156.54 -44.41 -2.91
CA GLN A 131 -155.47 -44.07 -3.87
C GLN A 131 -154.83 -42.72 -3.55
N ILE A 132 -155.62 -41.71 -3.21
CA ILE A 132 -155.13 -40.39 -2.78
C ILE A 132 -154.31 -40.54 -1.50
N LYS A 133 -154.79 -41.30 -0.52
CA LYS A 133 -154.06 -41.56 0.73
C LYS A 133 -152.73 -42.27 0.49
N MET A 134 -152.70 -43.31 -0.36
CA MET A 134 -151.46 -44.01 -0.72
C MET A 134 -150.49 -43.08 -1.44
N THR A 135 -150.99 -42.23 -2.35
CA THR A 135 -150.18 -41.22 -3.04
C THR A 135 -149.59 -40.21 -2.05
N LEU A 136 -150.39 -39.70 -1.10
CA LEU A 136 -149.92 -38.79 -0.06
C LEU A 136 -148.87 -39.42 0.86
N LEU A 137 -149.02 -40.70 1.19
CA LEU A 137 -147.99 -41.45 1.94
C LEU A 137 -146.69 -41.60 1.15
N SER A 138 -146.77 -41.91 -0.15
CA SER A 138 -145.60 -41.96 -1.03
C SER A 138 -144.92 -40.60 -1.19
N VAL A 139 -145.69 -39.51 -1.32
CA VAL A 139 -145.16 -38.13 -1.38
C VAL A 139 -144.47 -37.75 -0.06
N ASN A 140 -145.05 -38.12 1.09
CA ASN A 140 -144.44 -37.89 2.39
C ASN A 140 -143.11 -38.66 2.54
N GLU A 141 -143.05 -39.90 2.05
CA GLU A 141 -141.82 -40.70 2.08
C GLU A 141 -140.76 -40.15 1.11
N LEU A 142 -141.16 -39.63 -0.06
CA LEU A 142 -140.30 -38.87 -0.96
C LEU A 142 -139.75 -37.62 -0.29
N TYR A 143 -140.56 -36.88 0.47
CA TYR A 143 -140.12 -35.69 1.19
C TYR A 143 -139.06 -36.01 2.24
N LYS A 144 -139.24 -37.10 3.02
CA LYS A 144 -138.20 -37.57 3.96
C LYS A 144 -136.92 -38.00 3.26
N ASN A 145 -137.03 -38.63 2.09
CA ASN A 145 -135.86 -39.01 1.30
C ASN A 145 -135.13 -37.77 0.76
N PHE A 146 -135.88 -36.72 0.37
CA PHE A 146 -135.30 -35.45 -0.03
C PHE A 146 -134.58 -34.76 1.13
N GLU A 147 -135.16 -34.74 2.33
CA GLU A 147 -134.51 -34.19 3.52
C GLU A 147 -133.21 -34.94 3.89
N LYS A 148 -133.21 -36.28 3.80
CA LYS A 148 -131.99 -37.08 3.98
C LYS A 148 -130.93 -36.77 2.92
N LEU A 149 -131.35 -36.61 1.66
CA LEU A 149 -130.46 -36.27 0.56
C LEU A 149 -129.86 -34.87 0.76
N GLU A 150 -130.65 -33.90 1.19
CA GLU A 150 -130.20 -32.55 1.54
C GLU A 150 -129.19 -32.59 2.69
N GLN A 151 -129.45 -33.35 3.75
CA GLN A 151 -128.50 -33.54 4.86
C GLN A 151 -127.18 -34.16 4.38
N HIS A 152 -127.23 -35.15 3.49
CA HIS A 152 -126.03 -35.72 2.87
C HIS A 152 -125.27 -34.70 2.02
N TYR A 153 -125.95 -33.93 1.17
CA TYR A 153 -125.31 -32.85 0.40
C TYR A 153 -124.66 -31.79 1.29
N GLN A 154 -125.31 -31.40 2.40
CA GLN A 154 -124.74 -30.46 3.36
C GLN A 154 -123.50 -31.02 4.06
N TYR A 155 -123.49 -32.31 4.38
CA TYR A 155 -122.32 -33.00 4.93
C TYR A 155 -121.17 -33.07 3.92
N ASP A 156 -121.45 -33.44 2.68
CA ASP A 156 -120.46 -33.55 1.60
C ASP A 156 -119.89 -32.18 1.24
N PHE A 157 -120.72 -31.13 1.26
CA PHE A 157 -120.30 -29.75 1.04
C PHE A 157 -119.34 -29.28 2.14
N LYS A 158 -119.67 -29.52 3.42
CA LYS A 158 -118.78 -29.18 4.54
C LYS A 158 -117.47 -29.97 4.48
N SER A 159 -117.53 -31.24 4.10
CA SER A 159 -116.35 -32.09 3.91
C SER A 159 -115.47 -31.55 2.77
N HIS A 160 -116.06 -31.12 1.65
CA HIS A 160 -115.33 -30.49 0.55
C HIS A 160 -114.67 -29.18 0.95
N GLU A 161 -115.36 -28.29 1.66
CA GLU A 161 -114.78 -27.03 2.13
C GLU A 161 -113.64 -27.26 3.14
N LEU A 162 -113.76 -28.29 4.00
CA LEU A 162 -112.68 -28.70 4.89
C LEU A 162 -111.46 -29.21 4.10
N ILE A 163 -111.68 -30.11 3.13
CA ILE A 163 -110.61 -30.64 2.26
C ILE A 163 -109.93 -29.49 1.52
N LYS A 164 -110.70 -28.58 0.92
CA LYS A 164 -110.19 -27.41 0.21
C LYS A 164 -109.32 -26.53 1.13
N THR A 165 -109.77 -26.26 2.34
CA THR A 165 -109.02 -25.45 3.32
C THR A 165 -107.72 -26.14 3.73
N GLN A 166 -107.75 -27.47 3.96
CA GLN A 166 -106.57 -28.25 4.30
C GLN A 166 -105.58 -28.33 3.13
N THR A 167 -106.06 -28.56 1.91
CA THR A 167 -105.23 -28.57 0.70
C THR A 167 -104.56 -27.21 0.47
N GLN A 168 -105.28 -26.11 0.67
CA GLN A 168 -104.71 -24.77 0.55
C GLN A 168 -103.61 -24.55 1.60
N SER A 169 -103.87 -24.90 2.86
CA SER A 169 -102.87 -24.76 3.94
C SER A 169 -101.61 -25.58 3.66
N LEU A 170 -101.76 -26.81 3.15
CA LEU A 170 -100.63 -27.67 2.79
C LEU A 170 -99.85 -27.11 1.58
N TYR A 171 -100.56 -26.54 0.61
CA TYR A 171 -99.94 -25.88 -0.54
C TYR A 171 -99.11 -24.67 -0.10
N ASP A 172 -99.66 -23.82 0.76
CA ASP A 172 -98.97 -22.63 1.28
C ASP A 172 -97.74 -23.04 2.13
N GLU A 173 -97.84 -24.10 2.95
CA GLU A 173 -96.71 -24.64 3.70
C GLU A 173 -95.62 -25.20 2.77
N ALA A 174 -96.00 -25.94 1.72
CA ALA A 174 -95.06 -26.43 0.71
C ALA A 174 -94.36 -25.28 -0.03
N LEU A 175 -95.09 -24.21 -0.36
CA LEU A 175 -94.54 -23.03 -1.02
C LEU A 175 -93.52 -22.32 -0.11
N ASN A 176 -93.84 -22.19 1.17
CA ASN A 176 -92.93 -21.61 2.17
C ASN A 176 -91.66 -22.46 2.34
N ILE A 177 -91.79 -23.79 2.43
CA ILE A 177 -90.64 -24.70 2.48
C ILE A 177 -89.77 -24.55 1.22
N PHE A 178 -90.39 -24.50 0.03
CA PHE A 178 -89.66 -24.30 -1.22
C PHE A 178 -88.89 -22.98 -1.24
N SER A 179 -89.51 -21.88 -0.82
CA SER A 179 -88.85 -20.57 -0.73
C SER A 179 -87.68 -20.56 0.27
N GLN A 180 -87.82 -21.25 1.40
CA GLN A 180 -86.73 -21.39 2.38
C GLN A 180 -85.56 -22.21 1.82
N LEU A 181 -85.85 -23.32 1.14
CA LEU A 181 -84.82 -24.14 0.48
C LEU A 181 -84.10 -23.37 -0.62
N GLN A 182 -84.83 -22.58 -1.41
CA GLN A 182 -84.22 -21.73 -2.44
C GLN A 182 -83.27 -20.70 -1.81
N THR A 183 -83.71 -20.01 -0.75
CA THR A 183 -82.88 -19.03 -0.02
C THR A 183 -81.63 -19.69 0.57
N GLN A 184 -81.76 -20.90 1.14
CA GLN A 184 -80.63 -21.65 1.68
C GLN A 184 -79.65 -22.08 0.58
N ASN A 185 -80.15 -22.46 -0.59
CA ASN A 185 -79.32 -22.86 -1.73
C ASN A 185 -78.55 -21.66 -2.30
N GLU A 186 -79.19 -20.50 -2.42
CA GLU A 186 -78.54 -19.26 -2.83
C GLU A 186 -77.43 -18.85 -1.84
N ALA A 187 -77.71 -18.89 -0.52
CA ALA A 187 -76.71 -18.60 0.51
C ALA A 187 -75.55 -19.62 0.53
N LEU A 188 -75.82 -20.89 0.20
CA LEU A 188 -74.78 -21.91 0.08
C LEU A 188 -73.91 -21.66 -1.15
N ASN A 189 -74.51 -21.31 -2.29
CA ASN A 189 -73.79 -20.99 -3.52
C ASN A 189 -72.90 -19.75 -3.35
N GLU A 190 -73.39 -18.72 -2.66
CA GLU A 190 -72.59 -17.52 -2.32
C GLU A 190 -71.38 -17.88 -1.44
N LYS A 191 -71.57 -18.75 -0.44
CA LYS A 191 -70.45 -19.25 0.39
C LYS A 191 -69.45 -20.08 -0.42
N ILE A 192 -69.92 -20.93 -1.33
CA ILE A 192 -69.05 -21.72 -2.22
C ILE A 192 -68.26 -20.78 -3.14
N ALA A 193 -68.90 -19.76 -3.72
CA ALA A 193 -68.23 -18.77 -4.57
C ALA A 193 -67.15 -18.01 -3.81
N THR A 194 -67.47 -17.52 -2.60
CA THR A 194 -66.53 -16.83 -1.71
C THR A 194 -65.34 -17.74 -1.37
N HIS A 195 -65.59 -18.97 -0.94
CA HIS A 195 -64.52 -19.91 -0.60
C HIS A 195 -63.65 -20.29 -1.81
N THR A 196 -64.25 -20.39 -2.99
CA THR A 196 -63.52 -20.62 -4.24
C THR A 196 -62.58 -19.45 -4.55
N GLN A 197 -63.05 -18.22 -4.36
CA GLN A 197 -62.22 -17.03 -4.52
C GLN A 197 -61.06 -16.98 -3.52
N ASP A 198 -61.31 -17.29 -2.25
CA ASP A 198 -60.26 -17.37 -1.21
C ASP A 198 -59.19 -18.42 -1.55
N LEU A 199 -59.61 -19.58 -2.09
CA LEU A 199 -58.70 -20.63 -2.53
C LEU A 199 -57.84 -20.19 -3.74
N VAL A 200 -58.43 -19.46 -4.69
CA VAL A 200 -57.69 -18.88 -5.81
C VAL A 200 -56.64 -17.88 -5.33
N GLN A 201 -57.01 -16.95 -4.44
CA GLN A 201 -56.07 -15.97 -3.88
C GLN A 201 -54.96 -16.63 -3.06
N THR A 202 -55.29 -17.67 -2.29
CA THR A 202 -54.30 -18.46 -1.54
C THR A 202 -53.33 -19.18 -2.47
N LYS A 203 -53.83 -19.76 -3.58
CA LYS A 203 -53.00 -20.40 -4.60
C LYS A 203 -52.05 -19.40 -5.25
N GLU A 204 -52.54 -18.21 -5.62
CA GLU A 204 -51.71 -17.15 -6.20
C GLU A 204 -50.60 -16.70 -5.24
N SER A 205 -50.93 -16.52 -3.95
CA SER A 205 -49.96 -16.18 -2.91
C SER A 205 -48.90 -17.27 -2.72
N LEU A 206 -49.29 -18.54 -2.81
CA LEU A 206 -48.38 -19.67 -2.74
C LEU A 206 -47.44 -19.74 -3.94
N VAL A 207 -47.95 -19.52 -5.15
CA VAL A 207 -47.14 -19.45 -6.39
C VAL A 207 -46.14 -18.29 -6.30
N GLN A 208 -46.56 -17.14 -5.81
CA GLN A 208 -45.65 -16.00 -5.61
C GLN A 208 -44.54 -16.34 -4.59
N SER A 209 -44.89 -16.97 -3.47
CA SER A 209 -43.92 -17.40 -2.45
C SER A 209 -42.95 -18.46 -3.00
N GLN A 210 -43.43 -19.38 -3.84
CA GLN A 210 -42.60 -20.38 -4.51
C GLN A 210 -41.60 -19.73 -5.48
N ASN A 211 -42.03 -18.73 -6.26
CA ASN A 211 -41.16 -18.00 -7.17
C ASN A 211 -40.09 -17.21 -6.42
N GLN A 212 -40.44 -16.60 -5.28
CA GLN A 212 -39.47 -15.93 -4.40
C GLN A 212 -38.44 -16.92 -3.83
N ALA A 213 -38.88 -18.10 -3.39
CA ALA A 213 -37.97 -19.13 -2.89
C ALA A 213 -37.00 -19.63 -3.98
N LEU A 214 -37.47 -19.78 -5.23
CA LEU A 214 -36.60 -20.15 -6.36
C LEU A 214 -35.56 -19.08 -6.66
N ALA A 215 -35.93 -17.80 -6.62
CA ALA A 215 -34.99 -16.70 -6.80
C ALA A 215 -33.88 -16.71 -5.73
N LEU A 216 -34.26 -16.89 -4.46
CA LEU A 216 -33.31 -17.01 -3.35
C LEU A 216 -32.36 -18.20 -3.51
N ILE A 217 -32.84 -19.33 -4.02
CA ILE A 217 -31.99 -20.50 -4.29
C ILE A 217 -30.91 -20.18 -5.34
N GLU A 218 -31.27 -19.46 -6.41
CA GLU A 218 -30.29 -19.05 -7.43
C GLU A 218 -29.28 -18.03 -6.90
N GLU A 219 -29.70 -17.08 -6.06
CA GLU A 219 -28.78 -16.16 -5.36
C GLU A 219 -27.79 -16.93 -4.46
N ILE A 220 -28.27 -17.90 -3.67
CA ILE A 220 -27.41 -18.74 -2.82
C ILE A 220 -26.41 -19.53 -3.66
N LYS A 221 -26.82 -20.07 -4.82
CA LYS A 221 -25.90 -20.76 -5.74
C LYS A 221 -24.81 -19.82 -6.25
N HIS A 222 -25.17 -18.57 -6.59
CA HIS A 222 -24.22 -17.56 -7.05
C HIS A 222 -23.19 -17.21 -5.95
N ILE A 223 -23.66 -16.90 -4.75
CA ILE A 223 -22.80 -16.61 -3.58
C ILE A 223 -21.84 -17.77 -3.28
N ASN A 224 -22.34 -19.01 -3.36
CA ASN A 224 -21.52 -20.19 -3.11
C ASN A 224 -20.44 -20.39 -4.20
N LYS A 225 -20.74 -20.01 -5.45
CA LYS A 225 -19.75 -20.00 -6.53
C LYS A 225 -18.65 -18.96 -6.26
N GLU A 226 -19.02 -17.72 -5.95
CA GLU A 226 -18.07 -16.64 -5.64
C GLU A 226 -17.19 -16.98 -4.43
N THR A 227 -17.78 -17.60 -3.41
CA THR A 227 -17.06 -18.06 -2.20
C THR A 227 -16.00 -19.11 -2.54
N LYS A 228 -16.30 -20.05 -3.45
CA LYS A 228 -15.32 -21.06 -3.91
C LYS A 228 -14.20 -20.44 -4.74
N GLU A 229 -14.52 -19.47 -5.59
CA GLU A 229 -13.53 -18.73 -6.37
C GLU A 229 -12.60 -17.93 -5.44
N SER A 230 -13.17 -17.24 -4.45
CA SER A 230 -12.43 -16.51 -3.41
C SER A 230 -11.54 -17.43 -2.56
N ALA A 231 -11.99 -18.65 -2.25
CA ALA A 231 -11.17 -19.64 -1.56
C ALA A 231 -9.93 -20.05 -2.40
N GLY A 232 -10.05 -20.08 -3.73
CA GLY A 232 -8.93 -20.29 -4.64
C GLY A 232 -7.91 -19.15 -4.56
N GLU A 233 -8.37 -17.90 -4.55
CA GLU A 233 -7.51 -16.71 -4.41
C GLU A 233 -6.77 -16.69 -3.06
N VAL A 234 -7.44 -17.09 -1.97
CA VAL A 234 -6.81 -17.21 -0.64
C VAL A 234 -5.68 -18.25 -0.65
N ILE A 235 -5.83 -19.36 -1.38
CA ILE A 235 -4.77 -20.36 -1.53
C ILE A 235 -3.57 -19.78 -2.30
N VAL A 236 -3.83 -19.04 -3.38
CA VAL A 236 -2.77 -18.36 -4.15
C VAL A 236 -2.04 -17.36 -3.26
N PHE A 237 -2.78 -16.53 -2.52
CA PHE A 237 -2.20 -15.54 -1.61
C PHE A 237 -1.37 -16.18 -0.49
N LYS A 238 -1.83 -17.30 0.07
CA LYS A 238 -1.07 -18.09 1.05
C LYS A 238 0.26 -18.58 0.47
N ASN A 239 0.26 -19.08 -0.77
CA ASN A 239 1.48 -19.53 -1.43
C ASN A 239 2.46 -18.37 -1.67
N THR A 240 1.97 -17.19 -2.08
CA THR A 240 2.80 -15.99 -2.23
C THR A 240 3.43 -15.54 -0.92
N ILE A 241 2.68 -15.58 0.20
CA ILE A 241 3.25 -15.29 1.53
C ILE A 241 4.34 -16.30 1.86
N GLN A 242 4.13 -17.59 1.59
CA GLN A 242 5.12 -18.61 1.87
C GLN A 242 6.41 -18.41 1.05
N GLU A 243 6.31 -18.04 -0.23
CA GLU A 243 7.46 -17.67 -1.05
C GLU A 243 8.19 -16.44 -0.51
N ALA A 244 7.47 -15.43 -0.04
CA ALA A 244 8.07 -14.25 0.58
C ALA A 244 8.82 -14.57 1.89
N ILE A 245 8.28 -15.49 2.70
CA ILE A 245 8.95 -15.99 3.91
C ILE A 245 10.26 -16.69 3.53
N ASN A 246 10.21 -17.61 2.55
CA ASN A 246 11.42 -18.33 2.13
C ASN A 246 12.50 -17.37 1.62
N ARG A 247 12.13 -16.31 0.89
CA ARG A 247 13.07 -15.27 0.43
C ARG A 247 13.65 -14.44 1.58
N LEU A 248 12.88 -14.20 2.64
CA LEU A 248 13.37 -13.53 3.85
C LEU A 248 14.39 -14.40 4.58
N ASP A 249 14.18 -15.70 4.65
CA ASP A 249 15.16 -16.63 5.25
C ASP A 249 16.50 -16.58 4.48
N GLU A 250 16.48 -16.57 3.14
CA GLU A 250 17.68 -16.40 2.31
C GLU A 250 18.41 -15.07 2.60
N VAL A 251 17.67 -13.98 2.80
CA VAL A 251 18.23 -12.65 3.15
C VAL A 251 18.87 -12.68 4.55
N ILE A 252 18.25 -13.37 5.51
CA ILE A 252 18.80 -13.53 6.86
C ILE A 252 20.12 -14.28 6.81
N GLU A 253 20.20 -15.38 6.04
CA GLU A 253 21.44 -16.15 5.87
C GLU A 253 22.55 -15.30 5.21
N THR A 254 22.22 -14.53 4.17
CA THR A 254 23.19 -13.64 3.51
C THR A 254 23.65 -12.50 4.42
N ASN A 255 22.76 -11.93 5.24
CA ASN A 255 23.14 -10.92 6.23
C ASN A 255 24.07 -11.50 7.31
N ALA A 256 23.82 -12.72 7.78
CA ALA A 256 24.72 -13.38 8.73
C ALA A 256 26.12 -13.59 8.13
N ALA A 257 26.21 -14.00 6.86
CA ALA A 257 27.48 -14.11 6.14
C ALA A 257 28.18 -12.74 5.97
N LEU A 258 27.42 -11.68 5.72
CA LEU A 258 27.96 -10.32 5.61
C LEU A 258 28.49 -9.81 6.96
N GLU A 259 27.76 -10.04 8.06
CA GLU A 259 28.21 -9.69 9.41
C GLU A 259 29.52 -10.41 9.78
N GLN A 260 29.64 -11.68 9.41
CA GLN A 260 30.88 -12.43 9.57
C GLN A 260 32.02 -11.79 8.75
N SER A 261 31.79 -11.47 7.47
CA SER A 261 32.79 -10.83 6.62
C SER A 261 33.21 -9.44 7.13
N ILE A 262 32.27 -8.66 7.67
CA ILE A 262 32.57 -7.37 8.32
C ILE A 262 33.44 -7.56 9.56
N THR A 263 33.18 -8.60 10.35
CA THR A 263 33.97 -8.93 11.54
C THR A 263 35.40 -9.31 11.16
N GLU A 264 35.56 -10.21 10.20
CA GLU A 264 36.86 -10.60 9.64
C GLU A 264 37.61 -9.38 9.05
N GLY A 265 36.90 -8.50 8.33
CA GLY A 265 37.45 -7.25 7.80
C GLY A 265 37.93 -6.29 8.89
N ARG A 266 37.21 -6.18 10.02
CA ARG A 266 37.63 -5.37 11.18
C ARG A 266 38.89 -5.93 11.84
N GLU A 267 38.98 -7.25 11.98
CA GLU A 267 40.17 -7.91 12.54
C GLU A 267 41.40 -7.68 11.65
N LEU A 268 41.25 -7.77 10.33
CA LEU A 268 42.32 -7.46 9.37
C LEU A 268 42.77 -6.00 9.46
N VAL A 269 41.84 -5.05 9.54
CA VAL A 269 42.17 -3.62 9.70
C VAL A 269 42.88 -3.36 11.02
N GLN A 270 42.45 -4.01 12.11
CA GLN A 270 43.09 -3.89 13.40
C GLN A 270 44.51 -4.47 13.38
N SER A 271 44.71 -5.65 12.77
CA SER A 271 46.04 -6.23 12.56
C SER A 271 46.95 -5.30 11.75
N ALA A 272 46.45 -4.75 10.63
CA ALA A 272 47.23 -3.83 9.81
C ALA A 272 47.60 -2.53 10.56
N LYS A 273 46.71 -2.05 11.43
CA LYS A 273 46.98 -0.90 12.30
C LYS A 273 48.08 -1.20 13.32
N ASP A 274 48.05 -2.39 13.90
CA ASP A 274 49.06 -2.81 14.88
C ASP A 274 50.43 -3.02 14.22
N ASP A 275 50.47 -3.61 13.01
CA ASP A 275 51.69 -3.75 12.20
C ASP A 275 52.28 -2.39 11.80
N LEU A 276 51.43 -1.44 11.39
CA LEU A 276 51.86 -0.08 11.07
C LEU A 276 52.43 0.63 12.30
N ASN A 277 51.77 0.52 13.46
CA ASN A 277 52.26 1.10 14.71
C ASN A 277 53.61 0.51 15.12
N ASN A 278 53.78 -0.80 14.98
CA ASN A 278 55.05 -1.48 15.26
C ASN A 278 56.16 -1.00 14.32
N THR A 279 55.86 -0.84 13.03
CA THR A 279 56.81 -0.33 12.03
C THR A 279 57.22 1.12 12.34
N ILE A 280 56.26 1.98 12.69
CA ILE A 280 56.54 3.36 13.10
C ILE A 280 57.43 3.40 14.34
N LYS A 281 57.09 2.60 15.36
CA LYS A 281 57.86 2.53 16.60
C LYS A 281 59.29 2.05 16.33
N GLN A 282 59.47 1.02 15.51
CA GLN A 282 60.78 0.53 15.13
C GLN A 282 61.59 1.60 14.36
N GLY A 283 60.96 2.29 13.41
CA GLY A 283 61.61 3.40 12.69
C GLY A 283 62.00 4.57 13.60
N GLN A 284 61.20 4.87 14.64
CA GLN A 284 61.56 5.86 15.66
C GLN A 284 62.74 5.42 16.52
N ASP A 285 62.76 4.15 16.94
CA ASP A 285 63.86 3.58 17.73
C ASP A 285 65.17 3.58 16.91
N ASP A 286 65.13 3.20 15.63
CA ASP A 286 66.28 3.21 14.73
C ASP A 286 66.81 4.64 14.48
N LEU A 287 65.91 5.61 14.28
CA LEU A 287 66.27 7.02 14.14
C LEU A 287 66.93 7.55 15.42
N ASN A 288 66.35 7.26 16.58
CA ASN A 288 66.91 7.68 17.88
C ASN A 288 68.30 7.07 18.12
N ASN A 289 68.50 5.80 17.78
CA ASN A 289 69.79 5.14 17.86
C ASN A 289 70.83 5.79 16.92
N THR A 290 70.43 6.13 15.69
CA THR A 290 71.29 6.81 14.72
C THR A 290 71.69 8.20 15.20
N ILE A 291 70.73 8.98 15.74
CA ILE A 291 71.01 10.30 16.32
C ILE A 291 71.99 10.17 17.49
N LYS A 292 71.75 9.22 18.39
CA LYS A 292 72.63 8.98 19.54
C LYS A 292 74.04 8.61 19.11
N GLN A 293 74.16 7.71 18.13
CA GLN A 293 75.47 7.33 17.58
C GLN A 293 76.18 8.53 16.95
N GLY A 294 75.47 9.34 16.16
CA GLY A 294 76.03 10.58 15.60
C GLY A 294 76.46 11.60 16.66
N GLN A 295 75.74 11.70 17.78
CA GLN A 295 76.14 12.53 18.92
C GLN A 295 77.39 11.99 19.61
N ASP A 296 77.48 10.68 19.82
CA ASP A 296 78.64 10.02 20.43
C ASP A 296 79.89 10.20 19.55
N ASP A 297 79.77 10.01 18.24
CA ASP A 297 80.86 10.21 17.27
C ASP A 297 81.31 11.69 17.22
N LEU A 298 80.36 12.62 17.24
CA LEU A 298 80.67 14.06 17.30
C LEU A 298 81.39 14.41 18.61
N ASN A 299 80.91 13.91 19.76
CA ASN A 299 81.55 14.14 21.05
C ASN A 299 82.95 13.54 21.12
N ASN A 300 83.16 12.35 20.56
CA ASN A 300 84.48 11.74 20.45
C ASN A 300 85.42 12.56 19.56
N THR A 301 84.91 13.08 18.44
CA THR A 301 85.68 13.96 17.55
C THR A 301 86.06 15.26 18.24
N ILE A 302 85.13 15.89 18.96
CA ILE A 302 85.38 17.10 19.76
C ILE A 302 86.44 16.83 20.84
N LYS A 303 86.30 15.71 21.56
CA LYS A 303 87.24 15.31 22.60
C LYS A 303 88.64 15.07 22.03
N GLN A 304 88.75 14.34 20.91
CA GLN A 304 90.02 14.14 20.23
C GLN A 304 90.64 15.47 19.79
N GLY A 305 89.85 16.38 19.22
CA GLY A 305 90.33 17.72 18.84
C GLY A 305 90.79 18.55 20.04
N GLN A 306 90.18 18.39 21.22
CA GLN A 306 90.64 19.02 22.46
C GLN A 306 91.96 18.41 22.96
N ASP A 307 92.09 17.09 22.90
CA ASP A 307 93.32 16.38 23.29
C ASP A 307 94.49 16.77 22.36
N ASP A 308 94.26 16.82 21.05
CA ASP A 308 95.25 17.28 20.06
C ASP A 308 95.65 18.75 20.31
N LEU A 309 94.68 19.62 20.60
CA LEU A 309 94.94 21.02 20.93
C LEU A 309 95.77 21.17 22.21
N ASN A 310 95.48 20.36 23.24
CA ASN A 310 96.24 20.34 24.48
C ASN A 310 97.68 19.84 24.25
N ALA A 311 97.87 18.80 23.43
CA ALA A 311 99.19 18.31 23.07
C ALA A 311 100.01 19.37 22.30
N VAL A 312 99.39 20.10 21.38
CA VAL A 312 100.04 21.23 20.69
C VAL A 312 100.42 22.33 21.69
N LYS A 313 99.56 22.64 22.65
CA LYS A 313 99.84 23.63 23.69
C LYS A 313 101.02 23.21 24.59
N GLU A 314 101.07 21.94 24.98
CA GLU A 314 102.17 21.39 25.79
C GLU A 314 103.50 21.38 25.03
N ASN A 315 103.49 20.98 23.76
CA ASN A 315 104.67 21.05 22.88
C ASN A 315 105.15 22.49 22.69
N LEU A 316 104.24 23.46 22.56
CA LEU A 316 104.59 24.87 22.45
C LEU A 316 105.22 25.41 23.73
N GLU A 317 104.69 25.06 24.90
CA GLU A 317 105.30 25.45 26.18
C GLU A 317 106.66 24.79 26.40
N THR A 318 106.81 23.53 26.01
CA THR A 318 108.12 22.83 26.03
C THR A 318 109.12 23.53 25.12
N PHE A 319 108.73 23.85 23.89
CA PHE A 319 109.58 24.56 22.93
C PHE A 319 109.98 25.96 23.44
N LYS A 320 109.04 26.71 24.03
CA LYS A 320 109.35 28.00 24.67
C LYS A 320 110.37 27.82 25.79
N GLN A 321 110.20 26.83 26.65
CA GLN A 321 111.10 26.59 27.78
C GLN A 321 112.49 26.15 27.30
N GLU A 322 112.58 25.30 26.27
CA GLU A 322 113.86 24.93 25.64
C GLU A 322 114.58 26.17 25.08
N LYS A 323 113.86 27.06 24.39
CA LYS A 323 114.46 28.29 23.84
C LYS A 323 114.88 29.28 24.91
N ILE A 324 114.13 29.39 26.01
CA ILE A 324 114.57 30.17 27.19
C ILE A 324 115.86 29.59 27.75
N ASN A 325 115.95 28.27 27.93
CA ASN A 325 117.15 27.62 28.46
C ASN A 325 118.37 27.78 27.52
N GLU A 326 118.17 27.73 26.19
CA GLU A 326 119.23 28.01 25.21
C GLU A 326 119.72 29.47 25.32
N ILE A 327 118.81 30.43 25.49
CA ILE A 327 119.14 31.85 25.67
C ILE A 327 119.89 32.06 26.99
N ASP A 328 119.45 31.45 28.09
CA ASP A 328 120.11 31.54 29.40
C ASP A 328 121.51 30.91 29.35
N ALA A 329 121.69 29.81 28.64
CA ALA A 329 123.00 29.19 28.42
C ALA A 329 123.93 30.12 27.61
N ALA A 330 123.43 30.72 26.53
CA ALA A 330 124.19 31.67 25.72
C ALA A 330 124.55 32.94 26.50
N LEU A 331 123.64 33.46 27.34
CA LEU A 331 123.89 34.60 28.21
C LEU A 331 124.96 34.29 29.25
N ASN A 332 124.89 33.13 29.91
CA ASN A 332 125.92 32.69 30.85
C ASN A 332 127.29 32.50 30.20
N GLU A 333 127.35 31.99 28.96
CA GLU A 333 128.60 31.86 28.22
C GLU A 333 129.19 33.24 27.87
N ILE A 334 128.36 34.21 27.49
CA ILE A 334 128.77 35.59 27.23
C ILE A 334 129.29 36.25 28.52
N GLU A 335 128.59 36.09 29.65
CA GLU A 335 129.07 36.60 30.94
C GLU A 335 130.40 35.98 31.34
N THR A 336 130.55 34.66 31.16
CA THR A 336 131.81 33.97 31.45
C THR A 336 132.95 34.49 30.57
N ARG A 337 132.71 34.71 29.27
CA ARG A 337 133.71 35.28 28.35
C ARG A 337 134.04 36.73 28.70
N ARG A 338 133.05 37.54 29.07
CA ARG A 338 133.24 38.92 29.56
C ARG A 338 134.14 38.92 30.80
N ASP A 339 133.84 38.08 31.78
CA ASP A 339 134.59 38.03 33.03
C ASP A 339 136.01 37.48 32.82
N ALA A 340 136.19 36.51 31.92
CA ALA A 340 137.51 36.04 31.49
C ALA A 340 138.31 37.15 30.78
N ALA A 341 137.69 37.92 29.89
CA ALA A 341 138.31 39.05 29.22
C ALA A 341 138.69 40.18 30.20
N MET A 342 137.81 40.48 31.17
CA MET A 342 138.09 41.45 32.22
C MET A 342 139.23 41.00 33.14
N ASN A 343 139.27 39.73 33.52
CA ASN A 343 140.40 39.18 34.28
C ASN A 343 141.71 39.17 33.47
N ALA A 344 141.65 38.88 32.16
CA ALA A 344 142.82 38.97 31.29
C ALA A 344 143.31 40.42 31.15
N PHE A 345 142.39 41.38 31.06
CA PHE A 345 142.70 42.80 31.03
C PHE A 345 143.33 43.29 32.35
N ASP A 346 142.77 42.90 33.49
CA ASP A 346 143.32 43.26 34.81
C ASP A 346 144.70 42.63 35.03
N ASN A 347 144.93 41.39 34.59
CA ASN A 347 146.24 40.74 34.64
C ASN A 347 147.26 41.42 33.72
N ALA A 348 146.86 41.79 32.49
CA ALA A 348 147.72 42.51 31.55
C ALA A 348 148.07 43.92 32.07
N LYS A 349 147.11 44.59 32.72
CA LYS A 349 147.32 45.87 33.38
C LYS A 349 148.28 45.73 34.56
N ALA A 350 148.11 44.72 35.41
CA ALA A 350 148.99 44.46 36.54
C ALA A 350 150.44 44.12 36.09
N ASP A 351 150.60 43.33 35.02
CA ASP A 351 151.92 43.08 34.41
C ASP A 351 152.55 44.37 33.87
N TYR A 352 151.75 45.24 33.25
CA TYR A 352 152.20 46.56 32.79
C TYR A 352 152.66 47.46 33.93
N GLU A 353 151.89 47.54 35.02
CA GLU A 353 152.22 48.29 36.23
C GLU A 353 153.52 47.75 36.86
N HIS A 354 153.68 46.42 36.95
CA HIS A 354 154.91 45.79 37.44
C HIS A 354 156.13 46.10 36.55
N ARG A 355 155.97 46.05 35.22
CA ARG A 355 157.05 46.36 34.27
C ARG A 355 157.43 47.84 34.29
N LEU A 356 156.47 48.74 34.49
CA LEU A 356 156.72 50.17 34.69
C LEU A 356 157.49 50.43 35.99
N GLU A 357 157.16 49.70 37.06
CA GLU A 357 157.83 49.84 38.34
C GLU A 357 159.25 49.24 38.34
N ASP A 358 159.48 48.13 37.63
CA ASP A 358 160.81 47.57 37.41
C ASP A 358 161.66 48.47 36.49
N PHE A 359 161.03 49.12 35.51
CA PHE A 359 161.67 50.13 34.66
C PHE A 359 162.05 51.39 35.45
N ALA A 360 161.18 51.87 36.34
CA ALA A 360 161.48 53.00 37.22
C ALA A 360 162.64 52.68 38.18
N LYS A 361 162.68 51.47 38.75
CA LYS A 361 163.79 51.01 39.61
C LYS A 361 165.12 50.88 38.86
N ARG A 362 165.09 50.49 37.59
CA ARG A 362 166.29 50.45 36.73
C ARG A 362 166.80 51.84 36.36
N ILE A 363 165.92 52.83 36.23
CA ILE A 363 166.29 54.23 36.00
C ILE A 363 166.95 54.83 37.25
N ASP A 364 166.43 54.57 38.45
CA ASP A 364 167.01 55.10 39.69
C ASP A 364 168.39 54.48 40.04
N ALA A 365 168.69 53.29 39.54
CA ALA A 365 169.96 52.60 39.79
C ALA A 365 171.12 53.06 38.91
N TYR A 366 170.88 53.84 37.85
CA TYR A 366 171.92 54.17 36.85
C TYR A 366 171.88 55.62 36.40
N LEU A 367 172.66 56.44 37.11
CA LEU A 367 173.21 57.72 36.65
C LEU A 367 174.50 57.95 37.45
N PRO A 368 175.59 58.45 36.87
CA PRO A 368 176.43 58.02 35.74
C PRO A 368 177.73 57.30 36.25
N ASN A 369 178.53 56.58 35.46
CA ASN A 369 179.43 57.09 34.41
C ASN A 369 179.80 55.99 33.39
N ASP A 370 179.38 56.25 32.14
CA ASP A 370 179.95 55.90 30.83
C ASP A 370 180.32 54.45 30.47
N SER A 371 179.64 53.97 29.40
CA SER A 371 180.19 53.27 28.20
C SER A 371 179.35 52.09 27.66
N ASP A 372 178.23 51.70 28.27
CA ASP A 372 177.40 50.55 27.82
C ASP A 372 175.97 50.95 27.35
N GLU A 373 175.82 52.18 26.86
CA GLU A 373 174.55 52.79 26.43
C GLU A 373 173.86 52.09 25.24
N GLN A 374 174.58 51.25 24.50
CA GLN A 374 174.07 50.58 23.30
C GLN A 374 173.18 49.36 23.59
N GLU A 375 173.43 48.62 24.67
CA GLU A 375 172.65 47.43 25.03
C GLU A 375 171.28 47.79 25.63
N LEU A 376 171.23 48.90 26.36
CA LEU A 376 170.01 49.46 26.96
C LEU A 376 169.03 50.00 25.90
N LEU A 377 169.54 50.66 24.86
CA LEU A 377 168.75 51.12 23.72
C LEU A 377 168.16 49.95 22.90
N ILE A 378 168.91 48.85 22.73
CA ILE A 378 168.41 47.64 22.05
C ILE A 378 167.31 46.96 22.87
N SER A 379 167.49 46.87 24.20
CA SER A 379 166.49 46.29 25.11
C SER A 379 165.20 47.12 25.16
N ALA A 380 165.31 48.45 25.25
CA ALA A 380 164.16 49.36 25.24
C ALA A 380 163.40 49.31 23.89
N ASN A 381 164.11 49.24 22.76
CA ASN A 381 163.48 49.14 21.45
C ASN A 381 162.73 47.80 21.27
N ASN A 382 163.27 46.69 21.79
CA ASN A 382 162.58 45.39 21.77
C ASN A 382 161.33 45.38 22.67
N ALA A 383 161.37 46.04 23.82
CA ALA A 383 160.21 46.20 24.69
C ALA A 383 159.10 47.04 24.03
N LEU A 384 159.48 48.13 23.35
CA LEU A 384 158.55 48.98 22.60
C LEU A 384 157.91 48.21 21.43
N GLN A 385 158.70 47.43 20.69
CA GLN A 385 158.21 46.61 19.58
C GLN A 385 157.23 45.52 20.08
N SER A 386 157.52 44.91 21.23
CA SER A 386 156.64 43.92 21.85
C SER A 386 155.31 44.55 22.32
N ALA A 387 155.35 45.74 22.91
CA ALA A 387 154.16 46.50 23.27
C ALA A 387 153.32 46.89 22.05
N GLN A 388 153.96 47.27 20.95
CA GLN A 388 153.27 47.64 19.71
C GLN A 388 152.59 46.43 19.05
N ASN A 389 153.21 45.25 19.12
CA ASN A 389 152.58 44.00 18.68
C ASN A 389 151.37 43.60 19.54
N ALA A 390 151.45 43.79 20.86
CA ALA A 390 150.32 43.52 21.77
C ALA A 390 149.14 44.47 21.53
N LEU A 391 149.41 45.75 21.24
CA LEU A 391 148.37 46.73 20.93
C LEU A 391 147.67 46.40 19.61
N ASN A 392 148.41 45.95 18.59
CA ASN A 392 147.83 45.53 17.31
C ASN A 392 146.94 44.28 17.48
N ALA A 393 147.34 43.31 18.31
CA ALA A 393 146.54 42.12 18.59
C ALA A 393 145.20 42.47 19.28
N LEU A 394 145.21 43.42 20.23
CA LEU A 394 143.98 43.91 20.85
C LEU A 394 143.07 44.66 19.86
N LEU A 395 143.65 45.38 18.90
CA LEU A 395 142.88 46.09 17.88
C LEU A 395 142.18 45.12 16.92
N ASP A 396 142.84 44.01 16.56
CA ASP A 396 142.26 42.95 15.73
C ASP A 396 141.09 42.25 16.46
N GLU A 397 141.23 41.95 17.75
CA GLU A 397 140.17 41.33 18.57
C GLU A 397 138.94 42.25 18.73
N LEU A 398 139.16 43.56 18.84
CA LEU A 398 138.10 44.57 18.89
C LEU A 398 137.35 44.69 17.56
N MET A 399 138.06 44.57 16.42
CA MET A 399 137.45 44.56 15.09
C MET A 399 136.63 43.29 14.84
N GLU A 400 137.04 42.15 15.40
CA GLU A 400 136.28 40.90 15.31
C GLU A 400 134.97 40.96 16.12
N LEU A 401 135.01 41.52 17.33
CA LEU A 401 133.81 41.77 18.13
C LEU A 401 132.84 42.76 17.45
N TYR A 402 133.36 43.80 16.79
CA TYR A 402 132.55 44.74 16.03
C TYR A 402 131.82 44.06 14.86
N ASN A 403 132.50 43.17 14.13
CA ASN A 403 131.89 42.41 13.04
C ASN A 403 130.84 41.40 13.52
N GLN A 404 131.03 40.77 14.69
CA GLN A 404 130.01 39.88 15.28
C GLN A 404 128.72 40.63 15.66
N ASN A 405 128.83 41.88 16.10
CA ASN A 405 127.67 42.71 16.44
C ASN A 405 126.83 43.10 15.20
N ALA A 406 127.47 43.28 14.03
CA ALA A 406 126.78 43.54 12.77
C ALA A 406 125.91 42.34 12.31
N VAL A 407 126.39 41.10 12.52
CA VAL A 407 125.64 39.87 12.19
C VAL A 407 124.41 39.71 13.11
N LEU A 408 124.53 40.02 14.39
CA LEU A 408 123.40 39.97 15.33
C LEU A 408 122.30 40.98 14.99
N THR A 409 122.68 42.17 14.48
CA THR A 409 121.71 43.20 14.07
C THR A 409 120.91 42.75 12.84
N HIS A 410 121.54 42.07 11.88
CA HIS A 410 120.85 41.54 10.69
C HIS A 410 119.87 40.42 11.04
N ASN A 411 120.25 39.50 11.93
CA ASN A 411 119.38 38.40 12.36
C ASN A 411 118.11 38.89 13.10
N ALA A 412 118.20 40.01 13.82
CA ALA A 412 117.05 40.61 14.50
C ALA A 412 116.02 41.21 13.52
N GLU A 413 116.46 41.74 12.38
CA GLU A 413 115.57 42.28 11.33
C GLU A 413 114.82 41.17 10.59
N ASP A 414 115.47 40.05 10.30
CA ASP A 414 114.84 38.88 9.67
C ASP A 414 113.78 38.23 10.56
N LEU A 415 114.03 38.15 11.87
CA LEU A 415 113.04 37.68 12.85
C LEU A 415 111.80 38.57 12.90
N LYS A 416 111.99 39.90 12.80
CA LYS A 416 110.88 40.86 12.77
C LYS A 416 110.02 40.70 11.51
N LYS A 417 110.65 40.46 10.35
CA LYS A 417 109.95 40.24 9.07
C LYS A 417 109.09 38.97 9.10
N ASN A 418 109.61 37.87 9.64
CA ASN A 418 108.87 36.61 9.77
C ASN A 418 107.65 36.71 10.69
N TYR A 419 107.74 37.52 11.76
CA TYR A 419 106.59 37.76 12.65
C TYR A 419 105.45 38.49 11.93
N ASP A 420 105.75 39.53 11.15
CA ASP A 420 104.75 40.32 10.42
C ASP A 420 104.02 39.51 9.33
N GLU A 421 104.74 38.62 8.62
CA GLU A 421 104.13 37.74 7.61
C GLU A 421 103.20 36.67 8.22
N THR A 422 103.54 36.15 9.40
CA THR A 422 102.71 35.18 10.13
C THR A 422 101.42 35.82 10.64
N TYR A 423 101.51 37.05 11.14
CA TYR A 423 100.35 37.83 11.59
C TYR A 423 99.38 38.12 10.44
N LYS A 424 99.90 38.47 9.25
CA LYS A 424 99.09 38.76 8.06
C LYS A 424 98.30 37.54 7.56
N HIS A 425 98.89 36.35 7.55
CA HIS A 425 98.19 35.11 7.17
C HIS A 425 97.06 34.76 8.15
N SER A 426 97.30 34.94 9.45
CA SER A 426 96.30 34.66 10.49
C SER A 426 95.06 35.56 10.35
N LEU A 427 95.26 36.82 9.96
CA LEU A 427 94.17 37.78 9.72
C LEU A 427 93.34 37.44 8.46
N GLN A 428 93.97 36.91 7.41
CA GLN A 428 93.26 36.47 6.21
C GLN A 428 92.33 35.28 6.48
N ILE A 429 92.80 34.29 7.26
CA ILE A 429 91.98 33.11 7.65
C ILE A 429 90.76 33.55 8.47
N TYR A 430 90.93 34.50 9.39
CA TYR A 430 89.83 35.04 10.19
C TYR A 430 88.75 35.71 9.33
N ASN A 431 89.15 36.50 8.33
CA ASN A 431 88.22 37.18 7.43
C ASN A 431 87.46 36.21 6.51
N MET A 432 88.12 35.17 5.99
CA MET A 432 87.46 34.13 5.19
C MET A 432 86.38 33.38 5.99
N LYS A 433 86.65 33.09 7.27
CA LYS A 433 85.68 32.42 8.15
C LYS A 433 84.41 33.27 8.34
N ASN A 434 84.55 34.58 8.51
CA ASN A 434 83.41 35.48 8.69
C ASN A 434 82.58 35.68 7.39
N ASP A 435 83.23 35.61 6.22
CA ASP A 435 82.52 35.66 4.92
C ASP A 435 81.64 34.41 4.71
N CYS A 436 82.17 33.21 5.00
CA CYS A 436 81.41 31.96 4.95
C CYS A 436 80.19 31.96 5.90
N ILE A 437 80.35 32.47 7.12
CA ILE A 437 79.24 32.57 8.08
C ILE A 437 78.15 33.52 7.55
N SER A 438 78.54 34.63 6.94
CA SER A 438 77.59 35.61 6.37
C SER A 438 76.81 35.04 5.18
N LYS A 439 77.47 34.27 4.32
CA LYS A 439 76.82 33.58 3.18
C LYS A 439 75.85 32.47 3.64
N LEU A 440 76.21 31.71 4.68
CA LEU A 440 75.33 30.70 5.28
C LEU A 440 74.07 31.31 5.88
N ALA A 441 74.17 32.44 6.57
CA ALA A 441 73.01 33.15 7.12
C ALA A 441 72.03 33.60 6.03
N LEU A 442 72.55 34.11 4.89
CA LEU A 442 71.75 34.54 3.75
C LEU A 442 71.00 33.38 3.09
N CYS A 443 71.62 32.19 2.99
CA CYS A 443 70.97 30.98 2.49
C CYS A 443 69.81 30.52 3.38
N VAL A 444 69.94 30.63 4.71
CA VAL A 444 68.88 30.24 5.65
C VAL A 444 67.66 31.17 5.54
N GLU A 445 67.88 32.49 5.47
CA GLU A 445 66.78 33.46 5.31
C GLU A 445 66.06 33.30 3.95
N THR A 446 66.82 33.06 2.88
CA THR A 446 66.26 32.86 1.53
C THR A 446 65.40 31.59 1.48
N ASN A 447 65.83 30.51 2.14
CA ASN A 447 65.06 29.27 2.19
C ASN A 447 63.74 29.42 2.97
N ALA A 448 63.73 30.21 4.05
CA ALA A 448 62.51 30.50 4.81
C ALA A 448 61.48 31.31 4.01
N LEU A 449 61.94 32.29 3.22
CA LEU A 449 61.09 33.08 2.31
C LEU A 449 60.49 32.21 1.19
N LEU A 450 61.27 31.27 0.67
CA LEU A 450 60.85 30.33 -0.37
C LEU A 450 59.74 29.38 0.10
N GLU A 451 59.86 28.83 1.32
CA GLU A 451 58.81 27.97 1.89
C GLU A 451 57.52 28.76 2.20
N SER A 452 57.63 30.00 2.69
CA SER A 452 56.46 30.87 2.88
C SER A 452 55.74 31.20 1.57
N PHE A 453 56.47 31.38 0.47
CA PHE A 453 55.90 31.64 -0.85
C PHE A 453 55.22 30.39 -1.45
N LYS A 454 55.76 29.19 -1.20
CA LYS A 454 55.10 27.92 -1.59
C LYS A 454 53.75 27.76 -0.90
N GLU A 455 53.65 28.09 0.38
CA GLU A 455 52.39 27.98 1.12
C GLU A 455 51.28 28.90 0.57
N THR A 456 51.64 30.04 -0.02
CA THR A 456 50.67 31.03 -0.55
C THR A 456 50.15 30.71 -1.96
N LEU A 457 50.77 29.79 -2.69
CA LEU A 457 50.28 29.33 -3.99
C LEU A 457 49.16 28.29 -3.77
N ASN A 458 47.91 28.65 -4.09
CA ASN A 458 46.73 27.78 -3.96
C ASN A 458 46.51 26.84 -5.15
N ASP A 459 47.32 26.94 -6.20
CA ASP A 459 47.23 26.11 -7.41
C ASP A 459 48.37 25.08 -7.40
N GLU A 460 47.99 23.80 -7.43
CA GLU A 460 48.91 22.66 -7.34
C GLU A 460 49.82 22.55 -8.58
N ALA A 461 49.37 23.04 -9.74
CA ALA A 461 50.20 23.09 -10.94
C ALA A 461 51.31 24.15 -10.82
N LEU A 462 50.99 25.31 -10.24
CA LEU A 462 51.97 26.39 -10.00
C LEU A 462 52.97 26.01 -8.91
N ARG A 463 52.59 25.22 -7.90
CA ARG A 463 53.53 24.68 -6.91
C ARG A 463 54.55 23.74 -7.55
N PHE A 464 54.12 22.89 -8.48
CA PHE A 464 55.01 21.95 -9.16
C PHE A 464 56.00 22.67 -10.09
N GLU A 465 55.54 23.67 -10.86
CA GLU A 465 56.44 24.49 -11.68
C GLU A 465 57.43 25.31 -10.83
N PHE A 466 56.99 25.83 -9.69
CA PHE A 466 57.86 26.55 -8.76
C PHE A 466 58.93 25.64 -8.15
N ASP A 467 58.58 24.42 -7.71
CA ASP A 467 59.55 23.43 -7.21
C ASP A 467 60.59 23.03 -8.28
N ALA A 468 60.17 22.89 -9.53
CA ALA A 468 61.08 22.62 -10.64
C ALA A 468 62.05 23.79 -10.88
N LEU A 469 61.57 25.03 -10.78
CA LEU A 469 62.37 26.24 -10.98
C LEU A 469 63.35 26.47 -9.82
N VAL A 470 62.95 26.18 -8.58
CA VAL A 470 63.82 26.21 -7.39
C VAL A 470 64.92 25.17 -7.48
N ARG A 471 64.61 23.94 -7.93
CA ARG A 471 65.64 22.91 -8.19
C ARG A 471 66.63 23.36 -9.26
N LEU A 472 66.14 23.94 -10.36
CA LEU A 472 67.02 24.46 -11.43
C LEU A 472 67.98 25.54 -10.92
N ILE A 473 67.50 26.45 -10.05
CA ILE A 473 68.34 27.50 -9.45
C ILE A 473 69.36 26.89 -8.48
N LEU A 474 68.95 25.97 -7.60
CA LEU A 474 69.85 25.32 -6.65
C LEU A 474 70.92 24.45 -7.35
N ASP A 475 70.58 23.81 -8.46
CA ASP A 475 71.52 23.03 -9.25
C ASP A 475 72.52 23.93 -10.00
N ASN A 476 72.11 25.11 -10.47
CA ASN A 476 73.04 26.11 -11.04
C ASN A 476 73.98 26.71 -9.99
N VAL A 477 73.50 26.95 -8.76
CA VAL A 477 74.34 27.48 -7.66
C VAL A 477 75.39 26.45 -7.20
N LYS A 478 75.07 25.15 -7.25
CA LYS A 478 76.05 24.09 -6.94
C LYS A 478 77.12 23.89 -8.03
N GLY A 479 76.93 24.48 -9.21
CA GLY A 479 77.82 24.32 -10.36
C GLY A 479 79.02 25.27 -10.43
N GLU A 480 79.05 26.34 -9.62
CA GLU A 480 80.08 27.39 -9.72
C GLU A 480 81.23 27.30 -8.70
N ASP A 481 81.19 26.40 -7.71
CA ASP A 481 82.22 26.30 -6.65
C ASP A 481 83.32 25.22 -6.90
N ASN A 482 83.72 25.01 -8.16
CA ASN A 482 84.81 24.07 -8.53
C ASN A 482 85.99 24.72 -9.30
N GLU A 483 86.30 25.98 -8.99
CA GLU A 483 87.62 26.63 -9.19
C GLU A 483 88.02 27.36 -7.90
#